data_AF-A0A3M8CM97-F1
#
_entry.id   AF-A0A3M8CM97-F1
#
_cell.length_a   1.000
_cell.length_b   1.000
_cell.length_c   1.000
_cell.angle_alpha   90.00
_cell.angle_beta   90.00
_cell.angle_gamma   90.00
#
_symmetry.space_group_name_H-M   'P 1'
#
loop_
_entity.id
_entity.type
_entity.pdbx_description
1 polymer ?
#
loop_
_entity_poly.entity_id
_entity_poly.type
_entity_poly.pdbx_seq_one_letter_code
_entity_poly.pdbx_strand_id
1 'polypeptide(L)' 'MNNIFQFVFICLVIIMLLQFLRKRKYMTSRQRGIVVFLYILAILGFVALYFPNLQLMPSHYLKEWISPYVKKWATYR' A
#
# COMPACT_ATOMS: atom_id res chain seq x y z
N MET A 1 -12.60 -10.86 5.72
CA MET A 1 -11.76 -11.37 4.60
C MET A 1 -11.46 -12.83 4.91
N ASN A 2 -11.63 -13.77 3.98
CA ASN A 2 -11.43 -15.20 4.28
C ASN A 2 -9.95 -15.46 4.66
N ASN A 3 -9.71 -16.16 5.78
CA ASN A 3 -8.37 -16.47 6.28
C ASN A 3 -7.48 -17.18 5.22
N ILE A 4 -8.11 -18.01 4.38
CA ILE A 4 -7.47 -18.71 3.26
C ILE A 4 -6.96 -17.72 2.21
N PHE A 5 -7.77 -16.72 1.85
CA PHE A 5 -7.40 -15.69 0.88
C PHE A 5 -6.21 -14.86 1.37
N GLN A 6 -6.20 -14.51 2.66
CA GLN A 6 -5.05 -13.83 3.29
C GLN A 6 -3.78 -14.66 3.23
N PHE A 7 -3.86 -15.95 3.57
CA PHE A 7 -2.71 -16.84 3.54
C PHE A 7 -2.11 -16.95 2.13
N VAL A 8 -2.97 -17.18 1.12
CA VAL A 8 -2.55 -17.23 -0.29
C VAL A 8 -1.91 -15.91 -0.74
N PHE A 9 -2.48 -14.78 -0.32
CA PHE A 9 -1.95 -13.46 -0.65
C PHE A 9 -0.56 -13.21 -0.01
N ILE A 10 -0.36 -13.57 1.26
CA ILE A 10 0.94 -13.48 1.93
C ILE A 10 1.97 -14.34 1.20
N CYS A 11 1.61 -15.59 0.86
CA CYS A 11 2.49 -16.47 0.10
C CYS A 11 2.89 -15.85 -1.25
N LEU A 12 1.96 -15.23 -1.96
CA LEU A 12 2.23 -14.52 -3.22
C LEU A 12 3.23 -13.37 -3.03
N VAL A 13 3.05 -12.54 -2.00
CA VAL A 13 3.98 -11.42 -1.69
C VAL A 13 5.38 -11.95 -1.37
N ILE A 14 5.50 -13.03 -0.60
CA ILE A 14 6.78 -13.66 -0.27
C ILE A 14 7.46 -14.20 -1.55
N ILE A 15 6.71 -14.91 -2.40
CA ILE A 15 7.23 -15.44 -3.68
C ILE A 15 7.74 -14.30 -4.56
N MET A 16 6.96 -13.23 -4.70
CA MET A 16 7.36 -12.03 -5.43
C MET A 16 8.66 -11.44 -4.88
N LEU A 17 8.76 -11.28 -3.55
CA LEU A 17 9.94 -10.72 -2.89
C LEU A 17 11.19 -11.59 -3.10
N LEU A 18 11.05 -12.92 -3.05
CA LEU A 18 12.14 -13.86 -3.38
C LEU A 18 12.57 -13.75 -4.84
N GLN A 19 11.63 -13.63 -5.78
CA GLN A 19 11.96 -13.41 -7.19
C GLN A 19 12.70 -12.09 -7.39
N PHE A 20 12.30 -11.03 -6.67
CA PHE A 20 13.00 -9.76 -6.70
C PHE A 20 14.44 -9.89 -6.17
N LEU A 21 14.64 -10.55 -5.03
CA LEU A 21 15.97 -10.80 -4.48
C LEU A 21 16.87 -11.60 -5.43
N ARG A 22 16.29 -12.54 -6.18
CA ARG A 22 17.04 -13.30 -7.21
C ARG A 22 17.37 -12.44 -8.43
N LYS A 23 16.42 -11.63 -8.93
CA LYS A 23 16.62 -10.76 -10.10
C LYS A 23 17.43 -9.50 -9.80
N ARG A 24 17.59 -9.11 -8.53
CA ARG A 24 18.30 -7.88 -8.13
C ARG A 24 19.71 -7.79 -8.69
N LYS A 25 20.39 -8.91 -8.93
CA LYS A 25 21.80 -8.96 -9.35
C LYS A 25 22.00 -8.56 -10.82
N TYR A 26 20.94 -8.67 -11.63
CA TYR A 26 20.94 -8.36 -13.06
C TYR A 26 20.21 -7.06 -13.41
N MET A 27 19.78 -6.30 -12.39
CA MET A 27 18.91 -5.14 -12.57
C MET A 27 19.69 -3.82 -12.42
N THR A 28 19.45 -2.89 -13.33
CA THR A 28 20.02 -1.54 -13.31
C THR A 28 19.63 -0.80 -12.03
N SER A 29 20.55 -0.02 -11.43
CA SER A 29 20.36 0.61 -10.12
C SER A 29 19.07 1.45 -9.99
N ARG A 30 18.65 2.11 -11.08
CA ARG A 30 17.40 2.89 -11.15
C ARG A 30 16.15 2.00 -11.07
N GLN A 31 16.15 0.88 -11.80
CA GLN A 31 15.05 -0.08 -11.79
C GLN A 31 14.93 -0.78 -10.44
N ARG A 32 16.07 -1.09 -9.80
CA ARG A 32 16.07 -1.63 -8.44
C ARG A 32 15.38 -0.68 -7.46
N GLY A 33 15.65 0.63 -7.54
CA GLY A 33 15.01 1.63 -6.68
C GLY A 33 13.50 1.68 -6.85
N ILE A 34 13.01 1.71 -8.09
CA ILE A 34 11.56 1.73 -8.40
C ILE A 34 10.86 0.47 -7.87
N VAL A 35 11.49 -0.70 -8.05
CA VAL A 35 10.90 -1.96 -7.59
C VAL A 35 10.89 -2.05 -6.07
N VAL A 36 11.98 -1.63 -5.39
CA VAL A 36 11.99 -1.54 -3.91
C VAL A 36 10.87 -0.61 -3.42
N PHE A 37 10.70 0.55 -4.05
CA PHE A 37 9.63 1.48 -3.71
C PHE A 37 8.24 0.85 -3.86
N LEU A 38 7.98 0.14 -4.96
CA LEU A 38 6.74 -0.61 -5.18
C LEU A 38 6.51 -1.69 -4.12
N TYR A 39 7.55 -2.40 -3.67
CA TYR A 39 7.42 -3.38 -2.58
C TYR A 39 7.08 -2.73 -1.25
N ILE A 40 7.71 -1.61 -0.92
CA ILE A 40 7.38 -0.86 0.30
C ILE A 40 5.91 -0.42 0.27
N LEU A 41 5.45 0.10 -0.88
CA LEU A 41 4.07 0.52 -1.06
C LEU A 41 3.08 -0.66 -0.93
N ALA A 42 3.42 -1.82 -1.49
CA ALA A 42 2.62 -3.04 -1.38
C ALA A 42 2.53 -3.55 0.07
N ILE A 43 3.63 -3.51 0.82
CA ILE A 43 3.66 -3.87 2.24
C ILE A 43 2.80 -2.88 3.05
N LEU A 44 2.90 -1.57 2.77
CA LEU A 44 2.09 -0.55 3.42
C LEU A 44 0.59 -0.76 3.17
N GLY A 45 0.21 -1.04 1.92
CA GLY A 45 -1.16 -1.39 1.56
C GLY A 45 -1.64 -2.67 2.24
N PHE A 46 -0.76 -3.67 2.37
CA PHE A 46 -1.07 -4.90 3.10
C PHE A 46 -1.29 -4.64 4.58
N VAL A 47 -0.44 -3.85 5.24
CA VAL A 47 -0.62 -3.45 6.65
C VAL A 47 -1.93 -2.69 6.85
N ALA A 48 -2.27 -1.76 5.96
CA ALA A 48 -3.55 -1.04 6.00
C ALA A 48 -4.77 -1.97 5.85
N LEU A 49 -4.68 -3.01 5.01
CA LEU A 49 -5.73 -4.01 4.84
C LEU A 49 -5.81 -5.00 6.01
N TYR A 50 -4.68 -5.38 6.60
CA TYR A 50 -4.60 -6.36 7.68
C TYR A 50 -5.02 -5.79 9.02
N PHE A 51 -4.80 -4.49 9.21
CA PHE A 51 -5.28 -3.75 10.35
C PHE A 51 -6.34 -2.73 9.92
N PRO A 52 -7.57 -3.18 9.61
CA PRO A 52 -8.67 -2.25 9.37
C PRO A 52 -8.99 -1.38 10.60
N ASN A 53 -8.54 -1.82 11.79
CA ASN A 53 -8.65 -1.12 13.07
C ASN A 53 -7.35 -0.42 13.53
N LEU A 54 -6.23 -0.51 12.80
CA LEU A 54 -5.22 0.54 12.98
C LEU A 54 -5.83 1.78 12.33
N GLN A 55 -6.45 2.63 13.16
CA GLN A 55 -6.65 4.03 12.81
C GLN A 55 -5.27 4.68 12.67
N LEU A 56 -4.54 4.39 11.58
CA LEU A 56 -3.32 5.11 11.21
C LEU A 56 -3.62 6.61 11.00
N MET A 57 -4.89 6.91 10.74
CA MET A 57 -5.45 8.25 10.86
C MET A 57 -6.89 8.06 11.35
N PRO A 58 -7.27 8.63 12.51
CA PRO A 58 -8.67 8.68 12.89
C PRO A 58 -9.42 9.30 11.71
N SER A 59 -10.47 8.62 11.23
CA SER A 59 -11.27 9.09 10.09
C SER A 59 -11.81 10.52 10.27
N HIS A 60 -11.82 11.01 11.52
CA HIS A 60 -12.00 12.41 11.89
C HIS A 60 -11.00 13.35 11.19
N TYR A 61 -9.70 13.08 11.26
CA TYR A 61 -8.68 13.95 10.67
C TYR A 61 -8.71 13.94 9.14
N LEU A 62 -9.00 12.78 8.52
CA LEU A 62 -9.18 12.72 7.06
C LEU A 62 -10.43 13.49 6.62
N LYS A 63 -11.54 13.38 7.36
CA LYS A 63 -12.72 14.19 7.12
C LYS A 63 -12.41 15.68 7.28
N GLU A 64 -11.67 16.09 8.30
CA GLU A 64 -11.33 17.49 8.52
C GLU A 64 -10.38 18.06 7.47
N TRP A 65 -9.44 17.26 6.97
CA TRP A 65 -8.54 17.70 5.89
C TRP A 65 -9.24 17.76 4.54
N ILE A 66 -10.09 16.78 4.22
CA ILE A 66 -10.75 16.66 2.91
C ILE A 66 -12.00 17.56 2.83
N SER A 67 -12.72 17.76 3.94
CA SER A 67 -13.93 18.59 4.05
C SER A 67 -13.78 19.99 3.46
N PRO A 68 -12.76 20.82 3.79
CA PRO A 68 -12.66 22.17 3.25
C PRO A 68 -12.43 22.18 1.73
N TYR A 69 -11.65 21.22 1.20
CA TYR A 69 -11.39 21.15 -0.24
C TYR A 69 -12.59 20.63 -1.02
N VAL A 70 -13.28 19.61 -0.52
CA VAL A 70 -14.50 19.06 -1.16
C VAL A 70 -15.65 20.06 -1.07
N LYS A 71 -15.79 20.78 0.05
CA LYS A 71 -16.81 21.82 0.21
C LYS A 71 -16.58 23.00 -0.74
N LYS A 72 -15.33 23.43 -0.93
CA LYS A 72 -14.99 24.43 -1.97
C LYS A 72 -15.34 23.93 -3.38
N TRP A 73 -15.03 22.68 -3.70
CA TRP A 73 -15.31 22.12 -5.01
C TRP A 73 -16.81 21.99 -5.29
N ALA A 74 -17.61 21.60 -4.29
CA ALA A 74 -19.07 21.46 -4.40
C ALA A 74 -19.82 22.80 -4.47
N THR A 75 -19.21 23.90 -3.99
CA THR A 75 -19.84 25.24 -3.98
C THR A 75 -19.56 26.02 -5.27
N TYR A 76 -18.63 25.55 -6.11
CA TYR A 76 -18.28 26.16 -7.41
C TYR A 76 -19.05 25.56 -8.61
N ARG A 77 -20.08 24.76 -8.35
CA ARG A 77 -21.01 24.23 -9.37
C ARG A 77 -22.41 24.75 -9.12
#